data_AF-A0A354F7J5-F1
#
_entry.id   AF-A0A354F7J5-F1
#
_cell.length_a   1.000
_cell.length_b   1.000
_cell.length_c   1.000
_cell.angle_alpha   90.00
_cell.angle_beta   90.00
_cell.angle_gamma   90.00
#
_symmetry.space_group_name_H-M   'P 1'
#
loop_
_entity.id
_entity.type
_entity.pdbx_description
1 polymer ?
#
loop_
_entity_poly.entity_id
_entity_poly.type
_entity_poly.pdbx_seq_one_letter_code
_entity_poly.pdbx_strand_id
1 'polypeptide(L)'
;MKILSIVFILSVLFVMAGPVFAENKQCENAVMYVEEGGKLIQSEPARAEALFREALRLCPESANASYNIGLSLYSQGKNTEAVDALKVMLNENPDHADAMRMLAYILIKENIDPARGKMIAENILKANPKDEGAKKLVMLALTESLPTTPAAPSDKKALSKQVASIPAAVSDVDTAIPVTKIKNPNAIAVVIGNRDYNDKDIPSVDYALNDAEAVKKYLVNVLGYQEGNIIYEQNASKAKFDAIFGTKENYEGRLYNYLKKGHSDIFVFYSGHGAPDPKTKQGYFVPADADSHAINLTAYPLKQLYDNIAKIAKDMNTPNVFIVVDSCFSGATEKGLLLKNVS
;
A
#
# COMPACT_ATOMS: atom_id res chain seq x y z
N MET A 1 -66.94 45.52 -33.64
CA MET A 1 -66.10 46.70 -33.35
C MET A 1 -65.11 46.32 -32.26
N LYS A 2 -63.82 46.54 -32.53
CA LYS A 2 -62.61 46.41 -31.67
C LYS A 2 -62.01 45.01 -31.42
N ILE A 3 -60.95 44.80 -32.21
CA ILE A 3 -59.72 44.02 -32.02
C ILE A 3 -59.10 44.28 -30.63
N LEU A 4 -58.50 43.27 -29.99
CA LEU A 4 -57.34 43.39 -29.07
C LEU A 4 -56.73 41.97 -28.86
N SER A 5 -55.65 41.64 -29.56
CA SER A 5 -54.23 41.79 -29.16
C SER A 5 -53.66 40.57 -28.43
N ILE A 6 -52.83 39.84 -29.18
CA ILE A 6 -51.85 38.84 -28.75
C ILE A 6 -50.78 39.52 -27.91
N VAL A 7 -50.44 38.97 -26.73
CA VAL A 7 -49.19 39.28 -26.02
C VAL A 7 -48.55 37.97 -25.60
N PHE A 8 -47.40 37.69 -26.22
CA PHE A 8 -46.40 36.72 -25.78
C PHE A 8 -45.80 37.21 -24.46
N ILE A 9 -45.85 36.42 -23.39
CA ILE A 9 -44.97 36.60 -22.23
C ILE A 9 -44.09 35.37 -22.11
N LEU A 10 -42.88 35.54 -22.62
CA LEU A 10 -41.69 34.81 -22.27
C LEU A 10 -41.50 34.92 -20.74
N SER A 11 -41.55 33.81 -20.00
CA SER A 11 -40.97 33.76 -18.65
C SER A 11 -40.00 32.58 -18.60
N VAL A 12 -38.74 32.97 -18.78
CA VAL A 12 -37.55 32.15 -18.59
C VAL A 12 -37.59 31.57 -17.19
N LEU A 13 -37.51 30.24 -17.10
CA LEU A 13 -37.30 29.52 -15.85
C LEU A 13 -35.89 29.90 -15.35
N PHE A 14 -35.83 30.81 -14.37
CA PHE A 14 -34.61 31.17 -13.67
C PHE A 14 -34.23 29.97 -12.80
N VAL A 15 -33.22 29.22 -13.24
CA VAL A 15 -32.54 28.23 -12.39
C VAL A 15 -31.88 29.01 -11.27
N MET A 16 -32.44 28.93 -10.07
CA MET A 16 -31.78 29.36 -8.84
C MET A 16 -30.51 28.52 -8.68
N ALA A 17 -29.39 29.04 -9.16
CA ALA A 17 -28.09 28.65 -8.65
C ALA A 17 -28.12 28.94 -7.14
N GLY A 18 -28.12 27.86 -6.33
CA GLY A 18 -27.72 27.96 -4.94
C GLY A 18 -26.32 28.59 -4.84
N PRO A 19 -25.91 29.07 -3.67
CA PRO A 19 -24.67 29.82 -3.53
C PRO A 19 -23.50 28.94 -3.98
N VAL A 20 -23.01 29.21 -5.19
CA VAL A 20 -21.65 28.87 -5.58
C VAL A 20 -20.79 29.64 -4.60
N PHE A 21 -20.14 28.91 -3.69
CA PHE A 21 -19.11 29.46 -2.82
C PHE A 21 -18.24 30.39 -3.66
N ALA A 22 -18.15 31.65 -3.25
CA ALA A 22 -17.30 32.62 -3.91
C ALA A 22 -15.89 32.02 -4.00
N GLU A 23 -15.48 31.65 -5.21
CA GLU A 23 -14.11 31.20 -5.50
C GLU A 23 -13.17 32.32 -5.06
N ASN A 24 -12.50 32.09 -3.93
CA ASN A 24 -11.60 33.05 -3.34
C ASN A 24 -10.36 33.16 -4.24
N LYS A 25 -10.33 34.16 -5.12
CA LYS A 25 -9.27 34.42 -6.12
C LYS A 25 -7.85 34.43 -5.55
N GLN A 26 -7.70 34.64 -4.24
CA GLN A 26 -6.43 34.53 -3.51
C GLN A 26 -5.87 33.10 -3.45
N CYS A 27 -6.74 32.09 -3.43
CA CYS A 27 -6.34 30.69 -3.35
C CYS A 27 -5.94 30.07 -4.70
N GLU A 28 -6.33 30.69 -5.81
CA GLU A 28 -5.94 30.25 -7.16
C GLU A 28 -4.41 30.27 -7.34
N ASN A 29 -3.75 31.33 -6.87
CA ASN A 29 -2.30 31.45 -6.94
C ASN A 29 -1.57 30.49 -5.99
N ALA A 30 -2.24 30.01 -4.93
CA ALA A 30 -1.66 29.08 -3.97
C ALA A 30 -1.56 27.65 -4.54
N VAL A 31 -2.41 27.29 -5.51
CA VAL A 31 -2.47 25.93 -6.10
C VAL A 31 -1.13 25.52 -6.70
N MET A 32 -0.47 26.42 -7.44
CA MET A 32 0.83 26.15 -8.06
C MET A 32 1.89 25.73 -7.02
N TYR A 33 1.95 26.46 -5.91
CA TYR A 33 2.91 26.17 -4.83
C TYR A 33 2.60 24.83 -4.14
N VAL A 34 1.31 24.49 -3.98
CA VAL A 34 0.90 23.18 -3.44
C VAL A 34 1.30 22.05 -4.38
N GLU A 35 1.09 22.22 -5.69
CA GLU A 35 1.44 21.21 -6.69
C GLU A 35 2.95 21.02 -6.84
N GLU A 36 3.72 22.10 -6.86
CA GLU A 36 5.19 22.03 -6.91
C GLU A 36 5.74 21.40 -5.63
N GLY A 37 5.26 21.86 -4.47
CA GLY A 37 5.65 21.31 -3.16
C GLY A 37 5.36 19.82 -3.06
N GLY A 38 4.20 19.36 -3.54
CA GLY A 38 3.79 17.97 -3.48
C GLY A 38 4.76 17.00 -4.17
N LYS A 39 5.39 17.44 -5.27
CA LYS A 39 6.39 16.65 -6.02
C LYS A 39 7.70 16.48 -5.24
N LEU A 40 7.97 17.39 -4.30
CA LEU A 40 9.24 17.48 -3.58
C LEU A 40 9.20 16.87 -2.17
N ILE A 41 8.03 16.47 -1.65
CA ILE A 41 7.88 15.94 -0.28
C ILE A 41 8.86 14.78 0.01
N GLN A 42 9.16 13.94 -0.98
CA GLN A 42 10.02 12.76 -0.78
C GLN A 42 11.50 13.04 -1.10
N SER A 43 11.80 13.97 -2.02
CA SER A 43 13.17 14.23 -2.48
C SER A 43 13.82 15.43 -1.78
N GLU A 44 13.07 16.50 -1.56
CA GLU A 44 13.53 17.78 -1.02
C GLU A 44 12.49 18.35 -0.03
N PRO A 45 12.25 17.68 1.11
CA PRO A 45 11.12 18.00 1.99
C PRO A 45 11.21 19.40 2.63
N ALA A 46 12.42 19.95 2.83
CA ALA A 46 12.60 21.33 3.29
C ALA A 46 12.16 22.36 2.23
N ARG A 47 12.39 22.08 0.94
CA ARG A 47 11.93 22.93 -0.17
C ARG A 47 10.42 22.81 -0.35
N ALA A 48 9.87 21.60 -0.20
CA ALA A 48 8.43 21.37 -0.18
C ALA A 48 7.75 22.20 0.92
N GLU A 49 8.27 22.16 2.16
CA GLU A 49 7.77 22.98 3.27
C GLU A 49 7.74 24.48 2.93
N ALA A 50 8.83 25.01 2.35
CA ALA A 50 8.91 26.42 1.97
C ALA A 50 7.83 26.81 0.95
N LEU A 51 7.56 25.95 -0.04
CA LEU A 51 6.51 26.17 -1.02
C LEU A 51 5.11 26.14 -0.37
N PHE A 52 4.85 25.21 0.55
CA PHE A 52 3.57 25.17 1.26
C PHE A 52 3.36 26.37 2.19
N ARG A 53 4.43 26.90 2.81
CA ARG A 53 4.35 28.15 3.58
C ARG A 53 4.01 29.34 2.69
N GLU A 54 4.54 29.40 1.47
CA GLU A 54 4.15 30.42 0.51
C GLU A 54 2.71 30.25 0.04
N ALA A 55 2.26 29.00 -0.15
CA ALA A 55 0.86 28.70 -0.43
C ALA A 55 -0.07 29.20 0.69
N LEU A 56 0.29 29.00 1.97
CA LEU A 56 -0.47 29.54 3.11
C LEU A 56 -0.39 31.06 3.22
N ARG A 57 0.70 31.70 2.78
CA ARG A 57 0.78 33.17 2.72
C ARG A 57 -0.23 33.75 1.73
N LEU A 58 -0.47 33.05 0.62
CA LEU A 58 -1.43 33.43 -0.41
C LEU A 58 -2.86 33.03 -0.05
N CYS A 59 -3.03 31.87 0.58
CA CYS A 59 -4.30 31.31 0.99
C CYS A 59 -4.18 30.72 2.41
N PRO A 60 -4.39 31.53 3.46
CA PRO A 60 -4.25 31.10 4.85
C PRO A 60 -5.14 29.94 5.25
N GLU A 61 -6.28 29.78 4.58
CA GLU A 61 -7.27 28.73 4.85
C GLU A 61 -7.01 27.42 4.07
N SER A 62 -5.88 27.32 3.34
CA SER A 62 -5.57 26.13 2.55
C SER A 62 -5.24 24.92 3.44
N ALA A 63 -6.25 24.09 3.69
CA ALA A 63 -6.11 22.84 4.43
C ALA A 63 -5.06 21.90 3.81
N ASN A 64 -4.98 21.84 2.47
CA ASN A 64 -3.99 21.04 1.76
C ASN A 64 -2.56 21.51 2.04
N ALA A 65 -2.31 22.83 2.01
CA ALA A 65 -0.98 23.37 2.29
C ALA A 65 -0.60 23.14 3.76
N SER A 66 -1.54 23.34 4.68
CA SER A 66 -1.36 23.10 6.12
C SER A 66 -1.02 21.63 6.42
N TYR A 67 -1.78 20.69 5.86
CA TYR A 67 -1.52 19.26 5.98
C TYR A 67 -0.14 18.87 5.42
N ASN A 68 0.20 19.38 4.24
CA ASN A 68 1.46 19.05 3.58
C ASN A 68 2.69 19.65 4.27
N ILE A 69 2.57 20.72 5.06
CA ILE A 69 3.63 21.17 5.98
C ILE A 69 3.91 20.10 7.03
N GLY A 70 2.87 19.52 7.65
CA GLY A 70 3.01 18.42 8.59
C GLY A 70 3.74 17.21 7.98
N LEU A 71 3.37 16.83 6.76
CA LEU A 71 4.07 15.77 6.01
C LEU A 71 5.53 16.11 5.74
N SER A 72 5.80 17.34 5.31
CA SER A 72 7.14 17.78 4.93
C SER A 72 8.06 17.88 6.15
N LEU A 73 7.54 18.28 7.30
CA LEU A 73 8.27 18.27 8.57
C LEU A 73 8.59 16.85 9.02
N TYR A 74 7.63 15.93 8.91
CA TYR A 74 7.87 14.52 9.23
C TYR A 74 8.93 13.90 8.30
N SER A 75 8.87 14.16 6.99
CA SER A 75 9.90 13.72 6.03
C SER A 75 11.30 14.31 6.31
N GLN A 76 11.39 15.44 7.01
CA GLN A 76 12.66 16.02 7.48
C GLN A 76 13.16 15.38 8.78
N GLY A 77 12.40 14.45 9.39
CA GLY A 77 12.68 13.90 10.72
C GLY A 77 12.32 14.87 11.87
N LYS A 78 11.63 15.96 11.57
CA LYS A 78 11.21 16.99 12.54
C LYS A 78 9.88 16.60 13.19
N ASN A 79 9.87 15.48 13.89
CA ASN A 79 8.65 14.78 14.29
C ASN A 79 7.79 15.60 15.27
N THR A 80 8.40 16.31 16.22
CA THR A 80 7.69 17.18 17.17
C THR A 80 7.03 18.36 16.48
N GLU A 81 7.73 18.99 15.54
CA GLU A 81 7.22 20.13 14.77
C GLU A 81 6.09 19.71 13.83
N ALA A 82 6.19 18.51 13.23
CA ALA A 82 5.11 17.92 12.44
C ALA A 82 3.84 17.69 13.29
N VAL A 83 3.99 17.17 14.50
CA VAL A 83 2.87 16.96 15.44
C VAL A 83 2.21 18.28 15.80
N ASP A 84 2.99 19.33 16.10
CA ASP A 84 2.44 20.64 16.48
C ASP A 84 1.73 21.31 15.29
N ALA A 85 2.30 21.23 14.08
CA ALA A 85 1.65 21.72 12.87
C ALA A 85 0.30 21.03 12.61
N LEU A 86 0.25 19.69 12.72
CA LEU A 86 -0.99 18.93 12.54
C LEU A 86 -2.03 19.22 13.63
N LYS A 87 -1.61 19.48 14.87
CA LYS A 87 -2.52 19.89 15.95
C LYS A 87 -3.13 21.27 15.69
N VAL A 88 -2.33 22.23 15.23
CA VAL A 88 -2.84 23.58 14.86
C VAL A 88 -3.89 23.44 13.77
N MET A 89 -3.58 22.68 12.71
CA MET A 89 -4.54 22.40 11.63
C MET A 89 -5.83 21.77 12.15
N LEU A 90 -5.74 20.77 13.02
CA LEU A 90 -6.92 20.08 13.57
C LEU A 90 -7.72 20.92 14.57
N ASN A 91 -7.14 21.95 15.17
CA ASN A 91 -7.91 22.92 15.95
C ASN A 91 -8.82 23.79 15.06
N GLU A 92 -8.39 24.07 13.83
CA GLU A 92 -9.14 24.85 12.86
C GLU A 92 -10.12 23.98 12.06
N ASN A 93 -9.70 22.76 11.69
CA ASN A 93 -10.51 21.78 10.97
C ASN A 93 -10.50 20.41 11.69
N PRO A 94 -11.35 20.22 12.71
CA PRO A 94 -11.37 19.01 13.54
C PRO A 94 -11.70 17.72 12.80
N ASP A 95 -12.37 17.81 11.65
CA ASP A 95 -12.90 16.66 10.90
C ASP A 95 -11.96 16.19 9.78
N HIS A 96 -10.74 16.74 9.68
CA HIS A 96 -9.80 16.41 8.61
C HIS A 96 -9.17 15.03 8.80
N ALA A 97 -9.83 13.99 8.27
CA ALA A 97 -9.48 12.59 8.50
C ALA A 97 -8.00 12.24 8.17
N ASP A 98 -7.43 12.76 7.09
CA ASP A 98 -6.02 12.51 6.74
C ASP A 98 -5.03 13.09 7.77
N ALA A 99 -5.33 14.28 8.32
CA ALA A 99 -4.49 14.92 9.32
C ALA A 99 -4.61 14.20 10.67
N MET A 100 -5.80 13.72 11.03
CA MET A 100 -5.99 12.86 12.20
C MET A 100 -5.21 11.54 12.06
N ARG A 101 -5.27 10.88 10.90
CA ARG A 101 -4.50 9.64 10.62
C ARG A 101 -2.99 9.89 10.70
N MET A 102 -2.51 10.96 10.08
CA MET A 102 -1.09 11.30 10.10
C MET A 102 -0.61 11.65 11.52
N LEU A 103 -1.38 12.43 12.28
CA LEU A 103 -1.06 12.74 13.67
C LEU A 103 -0.99 11.45 14.50
N ALA A 104 -2.00 10.58 14.39
CA ALA A 104 -2.00 9.30 15.08
C ALA A 104 -0.79 8.44 14.70
N TYR A 105 -0.46 8.36 13.41
CA TYR A 105 0.71 7.64 12.90
C TYR A 105 2.00 8.14 13.54
N ILE A 106 2.28 9.44 13.49
CA ILE A 106 3.53 10.01 14.03
C ILE A 106 3.61 9.78 15.55
N LEU A 107 2.51 9.99 16.28
CA LEU A 107 2.47 9.78 17.73
C LEU A 107 2.80 8.34 18.14
N ILE A 108 2.36 7.36 17.34
CA ILE A 108 2.61 5.94 17.60
C ILE A 108 4.00 5.54 17.12
N LYS A 109 4.33 5.81 15.85
CA LYS A 109 5.54 5.34 15.18
C LYS A 109 6.82 5.89 15.82
N GLU A 110 6.77 7.15 16.24
CA GLU A 110 7.91 7.84 16.87
C GLU A 110 7.89 7.74 18.40
N ASN A 111 6.95 6.95 18.95
CA ASN A 111 6.78 6.75 20.39
C ASN A 111 6.67 8.06 21.19
N ILE A 112 6.01 9.09 20.62
CA ILE A 112 5.84 10.41 21.26
C ILE A 112 4.70 10.36 22.29
N ASP A 113 3.53 9.86 21.86
CA ASP A 113 2.37 9.61 22.73
C ASP A 113 1.49 8.51 22.09
N PRO A 114 1.94 7.24 22.14
CA PRO A 114 1.24 6.14 21.47
C PRO A 114 -0.19 5.95 21.97
N ALA A 115 -0.44 6.23 23.25
CA ALA A 115 -1.77 6.14 23.84
C ALA A 115 -2.74 7.14 23.21
N ARG A 116 -2.30 8.40 23.03
CA ARG A 116 -3.09 9.41 22.34
C ARG A 116 -3.24 9.11 20.86
N GLY A 117 -2.18 8.63 20.20
CA GLY A 117 -2.25 8.22 18.80
C GLY A 117 -3.26 7.08 18.57
N LYS A 118 -3.27 6.08 19.45
CA LYS A 118 -4.28 5.00 19.46
C LYS A 118 -5.69 5.55 19.66
N MET A 119 -5.89 6.43 20.65
CA MET A 119 -7.19 7.03 20.93
C MET A 119 -7.73 7.81 19.72
N ILE A 120 -6.86 8.56 19.02
CA ILE A 120 -7.25 9.26 17.78
C ILE A 120 -7.69 8.25 16.72
N ALA A 121 -6.92 7.18 16.49
CA ALA A 121 -7.27 6.14 15.53
C ALA A 121 -8.59 5.43 15.88
N GLU A 122 -8.84 5.14 17.15
CA GLU A 122 -10.11 4.57 17.62
C GLU A 122 -11.30 5.51 17.40
N ASN A 123 -11.10 6.82 17.58
CA ASN A 123 -12.15 7.81 17.30
C ASN A 123 -12.49 7.88 15.81
N ILE A 124 -11.49 7.76 14.92
CA ILE A 124 -11.72 7.65 13.48
C ILE A 124 -12.55 6.39 13.17
N LEU A 125 -12.24 5.25 13.80
CA LEU A 125 -13.01 4.00 13.60
C LEU A 125 -14.42 4.04 14.17
N LYS A 126 -14.66 4.79 15.25
CA LYS A 126 -16.02 5.02 15.75
C LYS A 126 -16.87 5.79 14.73
N ALA A 127 -16.29 6.80 14.08
CA ALA A 127 -16.96 7.58 13.05
C ALA A 127 -17.09 6.81 11.73
N ASN A 128 -16.05 6.06 11.34
CA ASN A 128 -16.00 5.25 10.14
C ASN A 128 -15.36 3.88 10.42
N PRO A 129 -16.15 2.85 10.76
CA PRO A 129 -15.64 1.51 11.07
C PRO A 129 -14.91 0.81 9.91
N LYS A 130 -15.03 1.33 8.69
CA LYS A 130 -14.38 0.80 7.48
C LYS A 130 -13.08 1.53 7.12
N ASP A 131 -12.61 2.46 7.94
CA ASP A 131 -11.35 3.16 7.69
C ASP A 131 -10.14 2.24 7.92
N GLU A 132 -9.63 1.65 6.84
CA GLU A 132 -8.49 0.72 6.88
C GLU A 132 -7.20 1.38 7.41
N GLY A 133 -7.02 2.68 7.18
CA GLY A 133 -5.87 3.43 7.71
C GLY A 133 -5.90 3.48 9.23
N ALA A 134 -7.05 3.84 9.81
CA ALA A 134 -7.23 3.88 11.24
C ALA A 134 -7.14 2.47 11.90
N LYS A 135 -7.62 1.42 11.23
CA LYS A 135 -7.42 0.03 11.71
C LYS A 135 -5.94 -0.33 11.82
N LYS A 136 -5.15 -0.01 10.79
CA LYS A 136 -3.69 -0.24 10.79
C LYS A 136 -3.01 0.53 11.92
N LEU A 137 -3.47 1.74 12.23
CA LEU A 137 -2.90 2.56 13.31
C LEU A 137 -3.22 2.01 14.69
N VAL A 138 -4.45 1.55 14.94
CA VAL A 138 -4.77 0.85 16.19
C VAL A 138 -3.90 -0.40 16.35
N MET A 139 -3.74 -1.17 15.27
CA MET A 139 -2.85 -2.34 15.26
C MET A 139 -1.39 -1.96 15.57
N LEU A 140 -0.87 -0.91 14.92
CA LEU A 140 0.48 -0.37 15.18
C LEU A 140 0.66 0.05 16.64
N ALA A 141 -0.33 0.69 17.24
CA ALA A 141 -0.26 1.07 18.66
C ALA A 141 -0.30 -0.13 19.60
N LEU A 142 -1.04 -1.19 19.24
CA LEU A 142 -1.08 -2.42 20.01
C LEU A 142 0.26 -3.16 19.96
N THR A 143 0.94 -3.15 18.82
CA THR A 143 2.28 -3.75 18.69
C THR A 143 3.36 -3.00 19.47
N GLU A 144 3.29 -1.67 19.53
CA GLU A 144 4.24 -0.82 20.30
C GLU A 144 3.95 -0.81 21.81
N SER A 145 2.75 -1.23 22.24
CA SER A 145 2.31 -1.21 23.65
C SER A 145 2.58 -2.50 24.45
N LEU A 146 3.27 -3.48 23.85
CA LEU A 146 3.82 -4.60 24.60
C LEU A 146 4.84 -4.05 25.62
N PRO A 147 4.78 -4.45 26.90
CA PRO A 147 5.58 -3.83 27.94
C PRO A 147 7.07 -4.03 27.65
N THR A 148 7.73 -2.95 27.26
CA THR A 148 9.16 -2.82 27.49
C THR A 148 9.33 -2.80 29.01
N THR A 149 9.93 -3.87 29.54
CA THR A 149 10.39 -3.86 30.93
C THR A 149 11.23 -2.60 31.17
N PRO A 150 11.02 -1.87 32.29
CA PRO A 150 11.73 -0.62 32.50
C PRO A 150 13.23 -0.87 32.58
N ALA A 151 13.99 -0.04 31.87
CA ALA A 151 15.44 -0.04 31.91
C ALA A 151 15.93 0.15 33.36
N ALA A 152 16.64 -0.86 33.88
CA ALA A 152 17.54 -0.73 35.01
C ALA A 152 18.99 -0.62 34.49
N PRO A 153 19.89 0.04 35.23
CA PRO A 153 20.92 0.88 34.65
C PRO A 153 22.09 0.12 34.02
N SER A 154 22.75 0.86 33.13
CA SER A 154 23.94 0.50 32.36
C SER A 154 25.08 -0.11 33.17
N ASP A 155 25.33 -1.41 33.00
CA ASP A 155 26.62 -2.03 33.32
C ASP A 155 27.08 -2.96 32.18
N LYS A 156 27.91 -2.41 31.28
CA LYS A 156 28.41 -3.04 30.03
C LYS A 156 29.48 -4.13 30.23
N LYS A 157 29.54 -4.85 31.36
CA LYS A 157 30.71 -5.72 31.64
C LYS A 157 30.46 -7.18 32.01
N ALA A 158 29.21 -7.61 32.13
CA ALA A 158 28.92 -9.01 32.42
C ALA A 158 27.80 -9.49 31.52
N LEU A 159 28.16 -10.21 30.43
CA LEU A 159 27.37 -11.26 29.76
C LEU A 159 27.97 -11.52 28.35
N SER A 160 29.30 -11.75 28.30
CA SER A 160 29.98 -12.23 27.10
C SER A 160 29.89 -13.75 26.92
N LYS A 161 28.94 -14.43 27.58
CA LYS A 161 28.79 -15.89 27.53
C LYS A 161 27.34 -16.30 27.78
N GLN A 162 26.51 -16.22 26.74
CA GLN A 162 25.34 -17.08 26.47
C GLN A 162 24.44 -16.35 25.46
N VAL A 163 24.79 -16.43 24.18
CA VAL A 163 23.80 -16.28 23.10
C VAL A 163 23.92 -17.52 22.25
N ALA A 164 23.43 -18.63 22.80
CA ALA A 164 23.09 -19.81 22.03
C ALA A 164 21.55 -19.86 22.02
N SER A 165 20.99 -19.72 20.82
CA SER A 165 19.60 -19.98 20.40
C SER A 165 18.46 -19.30 21.16
N ILE A 166 17.80 -18.31 20.52
CA ILE A 166 16.39 -17.96 20.76
C ILE A 166 15.66 -18.00 19.40
N PRO A 167 14.52 -18.71 19.24
CA PRO A 167 13.78 -18.80 17.98
C PRO A 167 13.02 -17.51 17.67
N ALA A 168 12.78 -17.25 16.37
CA ALA A 168 11.99 -16.13 15.87
C ALA A 168 10.60 -16.07 16.54
N ALA A 169 10.25 -14.93 17.11
CA ALA A 169 8.93 -14.69 17.71
C ALA A 169 7.86 -14.68 16.62
N VAL A 170 6.79 -15.44 16.84
CA VAL A 170 5.73 -15.75 15.87
C VAL A 170 4.60 -14.71 15.99
N SER A 171 4.14 -14.16 14.87
CA SER A 171 3.01 -13.23 14.78
C SER A 171 1.68 -13.94 15.08
N ASP A 172 0.81 -13.34 15.91
CA ASP A 172 -0.50 -13.92 16.26
C ASP A 172 -1.49 -13.98 15.06
N VAL A 173 -1.28 -13.16 14.03
CA VAL A 173 -2.04 -13.22 12.77
C VAL A 173 -1.70 -14.50 11.99
N ASP A 174 -0.48 -15.01 12.15
CA ASP A 174 0.00 -16.21 11.46
C ASP A 174 -0.30 -17.50 12.26
N THR A 175 -0.64 -17.36 13.55
CA THR A 175 -0.89 -18.49 14.47
C THR A 175 -2.36 -18.67 14.85
N ALA A 176 -3.16 -17.60 14.89
CA ALA A 176 -4.57 -17.62 15.31
C ALA A 176 -5.55 -17.34 14.14
N ILE A 177 -5.25 -17.91 12.96
CA ILE A 177 -6.11 -17.76 11.78
C ILE A 177 -7.48 -18.41 12.07
N PRO A 178 -8.59 -17.65 11.98
CA PRO A 178 -9.91 -18.17 12.29
C PRO A 178 -10.30 -19.27 11.30
N VAL A 179 -11.04 -20.27 11.77
CA VAL A 179 -11.62 -21.28 10.89
C VAL A 179 -13.09 -20.96 10.68
N THR A 180 -13.50 -20.79 9.42
CA THR A 180 -14.90 -20.54 9.07
C THR A 180 -15.57 -21.81 8.54
N LYS A 181 -16.89 -21.74 8.33
CA LYS A 181 -17.67 -22.81 7.66
C LYS A 181 -17.76 -22.62 6.15
N ILE A 182 -17.10 -21.59 5.59
CA ILE A 182 -17.11 -21.32 4.15
C ILE A 182 -16.43 -22.47 3.44
N LYS A 183 -16.96 -22.86 2.27
CA LYS A 183 -16.37 -23.87 1.40
C LYS A 183 -16.29 -23.33 -0.01
N ASN A 184 -15.09 -23.30 -0.57
CA ASN A 184 -14.84 -22.96 -1.96
C ASN A 184 -13.98 -24.04 -2.64
N PRO A 185 -14.54 -25.24 -2.89
CA PRO A 185 -13.78 -26.40 -3.34
C PRO A 185 -13.30 -26.30 -4.80
N ASN A 186 -13.76 -25.31 -5.56
CA ASN A 186 -13.35 -25.09 -6.95
C ASN A 186 -12.42 -23.89 -7.11
N ALA A 187 -12.23 -23.05 -6.10
CA ALA A 187 -11.29 -21.94 -6.19
C ALA A 187 -9.86 -22.45 -6.22
N ILE A 188 -9.07 -21.83 -7.10
CA ILE A 188 -7.67 -22.17 -7.36
C ILE A 188 -6.84 -20.96 -6.96
N ALA A 189 -5.77 -21.22 -6.21
CA ALA A 189 -4.85 -20.18 -5.78
C ALA A 189 -3.43 -20.44 -6.26
N VAL A 190 -2.71 -19.37 -6.58
CA VAL A 190 -1.26 -19.35 -6.71
C VAL A 190 -0.71 -18.46 -5.62
N VAL A 191 0.19 -18.98 -4.81
CA VAL A 191 0.78 -18.25 -3.67
C VAL A 191 2.30 -18.42 -3.75
N ILE A 192 3.00 -17.31 -3.99
CA ILE A 192 4.45 -17.30 -4.17
C ILE A 192 5.07 -16.35 -3.16
N GLY A 193 6.04 -16.84 -2.39
CA GLY A 193 6.91 -16.02 -1.54
C GLY A 193 8.36 -16.16 -1.97
N ASN A 194 9.01 -15.07 -2.38
CA ASN A 194 10.42 -15.06 -2.74
C ASN A 194 11.21 -14.23 -1.73
N ARG A 195 11.92 -14.90 -0.82
CA ARG A 195 12.80 -14.27 0.17
C ARG A 195 14.25 -14.30 -0.27
N ASP A 196 14.73 -15.47 -0.69
CA ASP A 196 16.14 -15.73 -0.96
C ASP A 196 16.39 -15.70 -2.47
N TYR A 197 17.43 -14.96 -2.87
CA TYR A 197 17.81 -14.74 -4.26
C TYR A 197 19.24 -15.26 -4.51
N ASN A 198 19.47 -15.86 -5.67
CA ASN A 198 20.77 -16.44 -6.04
C ASN A 198 21.81 -15.36 -6.32
N ASP A 199 21.38 -14.25 -6.93
CA ASP A 199 22.21 -13.07 -7.16
C ASP A 199 22.37 -12.28 -5.85
N LYS A 200 23.63 -12.01 -5.48
CA LYS A 200 23.99 -11.31 -4.24
C LYS A 200 23.63 -9.83 -4.25
N ASP A 201 23.44 -9.26 -5.44
CA ASP A 201 23.04 -7.85 -5.58
C ASP A 201 21.54 -7.65 -5.39
N ILE A 202 20.76 -8.74 -5.33
CA ILE A 202 19.35 -8.72 -4.99
C ILE A 202 19.20 -9.02 -3.49
N PRO A 203 18.76 -8.06 -2.66
CA PRO A 203 18.67 -8.27 -1.22
C PRO A 203 17.53 -9.23 -0.85
N SER A 204 17.62 -9.89 0.31
CA SER A 204 16.53 -10.73 0.81
C SER A 204 15.27 -9.93 1.15
N VAL A 205 14.10 -10.59 1.05
CA VAL A 205 12.80 -10.05 1.49
C VAL A 205 12.31 -10.85 2.69
N ASP A 206 12.77 -10.48 3.89
CA ASP A 206 12.80 -11.33 5.08
C ASP A 206 11.43 -11.94 5.48
N TYR A 207 10.32 -11.27 5.18
CA TYR A 207 8.96 -11.71 5.53
C TYR A 207 8.24 -12.49 4.41
N ALA A 208 8.77 -12.53 3.19
CA ALA A 208 8.02 -13.02 2.02
C ALA A 208 7.54 -14.47 2.13
N LEU A 209 8.32 -15.35 2.78
CA LEU A 209 7.91 -16.74 3.01
C LEU A 209 6.78 -16.85 4.04
N ASN A 210 6.87 -16.05 5.12
CA ASN A 210 5.86 -16.03 6.18
C ASN A 210 4.55 -15.46 5.65
N ASP A 211 4.59 -14.37 4.88
CA ASP A 211 3.40 -13.76 4.27
C ASP A 211 2.69 -14.75 3.34
N ALA A 212 3.46 -15.45 2.50
CA ALA A 212 2.94 -16.49 1.61
C ALA A 212 2.32 -17.64 2.41
N GLU A 213 2.96 -18.09 3.49
CA GLU A 213 2.41 -19.15 4.35
C GLU A 213 1.12 -18.70 5.06
N ALA A 214 1.08 -17.47 5.58
CA ALA A 214 -0.10 -16.89 6.23
C ALA A 214 -1.28 -16.79 5.27
N VAL A 215 -1.05 -16.30 4.04
CA VAL A 215 -2.06 -16.25 2.99
C VAL A 215 -2.56 -17.64 2.61
N LYS A 216 -1.66 -18.63 2.46
CA LYS A 216 -2.06 -20.02 2.22
C LYS A 216 -2.99 -20.52 3.32
N LYS A 217 -2.65 -20.32 4.60
CA LYS A 217 -3.48 -20.73 5.74
C LYS A 217 -4.83 -20.02 5.75
N TYR A 218 -4.87 -18.73 5.40
CA TYR A 218 -6.13 -17.96 5.33
C TYR A 218 -7.04 -18.46 4.20
N LEU A 219 -6.47 -18.78 3.03
CA LEU A 219 -7.22 -19.36 1.91
C LEU A 219 -7.92 -20.67 2.33
N VAL A 220 -7.21 -21.53 3.06
CA VAL A 220 -7.76 -22.80 3.55
C VAL A 220 -8.77 -22.57 4.68
N ASN A 221 -8.35 -21.93 5.76
CA ASN A 221 -9.09 -21.88 7.01
C ASN A 221 -10.28 -20.92 6.96
N VAL A 222 -10.13 -19.79 6.26
CA VAL A 222 -11.13 -18.72 6.23
C VAL A 222 -11.95 -18.75 4.96
N LEU A 223 -11.30 -18.93 3.80
CA LEU A 223 -11.97 -18.86 2.50
C LEU A 223 -12.40 -20.25 1.98
N GLY A 224 -12.06 -21.33 2.70
CA GLY A 224 -12.55 -22.68 2.43
C GLY A 224 -11.95 -23.32 1.17
N TYR A 225 -10.76 -22.89 0.75
CA TYR A 225 -10.04 -23.48 -0.39
C TYR A 225 -9.57 -24.89 -0.02
N GLN A 226 -9.56 -25.80 -1.00
CA GLN A 226 -8.89 -27.09 -0.82
C GLN A 226 -7.38 -26.90 -0.94
N GLU A 227 -6.60 -27.49 -0.02
CA GLU A 227 -5.15 -27.36 -0.05
C GLU A 227 -4.53 -27.85 -1.37
N GLY A 228 -5.11 -28.91 -1.97
CA GLY A 228 -4.69 -29.42 -3.28
C GLY A 228 -4.93 -28.45 -4.45
N ASN A 229 -5.75 -27.42 -4.27
CA ASN A 229 -6.01 -26.37 -5.26
C ASN A 229 -5.08 -25.17 -5.11
N ILE A 230 -4.15 -25.19 -4.14
CA ILE A 230 -3.21 -24.09 -3.91
C ILE A 230 -1.85 -24.47 -4.49
N ILE A 231 -1.45 -23.79 -5.56
CA ILE A 231 -0.10 -23.83 -6.12
C ILE A 231 0.77 -22.94 -5.23
N TYR A 232 1.45 -23.54 -4.26
CA TYR A 232 2.31 -22.85 -3.30
C TYR A 232 3.79 -23.02 -3.68
N GLU A 233 4.51 -21.92 -3.83
CA GLU A 233 5.95 -21.94 -4.14
C GLU A 233 6.73 -20.97 -3.24
N GLN A 234 7.91 -21.41 -2.81
CA GLN A 234 8.86 -20.60 -2.06
C GLN A 234 10.13 -20.43 -2.90
N ASN A 235 10.64 -19.20 -2.98
CA ASN A 235 11.82 -18.84 -3.79
C ASN A 235 11.68 -19.37 -5.23
N ALA A 236 10.54 -19.08 -5.86
CA ALA A 236 10.20 -19.54 -7.19
C ALA A 236 11.15 -18.95 -8.24
N SER A 237 11.68 -19.83 -9.09
CA SER A 237 12.53 -19.48 -10.25
C SER A 237 11.72 -19.01 -11.45
N LYS A 238 12.37 -18.39 -12.43
CA LYS A 238 11.74 -17.93 -13.68
C LYS A 238 11.03 -19.08 -14.40
N ALA A 239 11.65 -20.24 -14.47
CA ALA A 239 11.05 -21.45 -15.03
C ALA A 239 9.76 -21.85 -14.29
N LYS A 240 9.71 -21.64 -12.97
CA LYS A 240 8.52 -21.91 -12.17
C LYS A 240 7.39 -20.93 -12.45
N PHE A 241 7.71 -19.64 -12.58
CA PHE A 241 6.74 -18.63 -13.03
C PHE A 241 6.14 -19.00 -14.39
N ASP A 242 6.97 -19.35 -15.38
CA ASP A 242 6.51 -19.76 -16.70
C ASP A 242 5.66 -21.03 -16.65
N ALA A 243 6.06 -22.02 -15.85
CA ALA A 243 5.28 -23.25 -15.69
C ALA A 243 3.91 -23.01 -15.03
N ILE A 244 3.78 -21.99 -14.18
CA ILE A 244 2.54 -21.70 -13.46
C ILE A 244 1.62 -20.80 -14.27
N PHE A 245 2.13 -19.68 -14.78
CA PHE A 245 1.36 -18.62 -15.43
C PHE A 245 1.44 -18.65 -16.96
N GLY A 246 2.28 -19.51 -17.53
CA GLY A 246 2.56 -19.57 -18.95
C GLY A 246 3.62 -18.56 -19.41
N THR A 247 4.07 -18.73 -20.64
CA THR A 247 4.93 -17.78 -21.36
C THR A 247 4.09 -16.75 -22.11
N LYS A 248 4.74 -15.83 -22.82
CA LYS A 248 4.06 -14.87 -23.72
C LYS A 248 3.33 -15.59 -24.86
N GLU A 249 3.90 -16.68 -25.35
CA GLU A 249 3.41 -17.49 -26.47
C GLU A 249 2.37 -18.52 -26.03
N ASN A 250 2.47 -19.05 -24.81
CA ASN A 250 1.55 -20.05 -24.28
C ASN A 250 1.12 -19.73 -22.85
N TYR A 251 -0.15 -19.34 -22.66
CA TYR A 251 -0.71 -19.00 -21.35
C TYR A 251 -1.22 -20.21 -20.55
N GLU A 252 -1.26 -21.41 -21.12
CA GLU A 252 -1.85 -22.63 -20.53
C GLU A 252 -0.88 -23.32 -19.54
N GLY A 253 -0.48 -22.59 -18.50
CA GLY A 253 0.36 -23.11 -17.41
C GLY A 253 -0.41 -24.00 -16.42
N ARG A 254 0.24 -24.38 -15.31
CA ARG A 254 -0.38 -25.16 -14.23
C ARG A 254 -1.65 -24.51 -13.69
N LEU A 255 -1.69 -23.18 -13.58
CA LEU A 255 -2.89 -22.48 -13.13
C LEU A 255 -4.08 -22.79 -14.05
N TYR A 256 -3.90 -22.68 -15.38
CA TYR A 256 -4.94 -23.02 -16.36
C TYR A 256 -5.44 -24.44 -16.18
N ASN A 257 -4.52 -25.41 -16.05
CA ASN A 257 -4.85 -26.83 -15.94
C ASN A 257 -5.62 -27.20 -14.65
N TYR A 258 -5.55 -26.37 -13.61
CA TYR A 258 -6.28 -26.59 -12.36
C TYR A 258 -7.73 -26.08 -12.42
N LEU A 259 -8.03 -25.16 -13.35
CA LEU A 259 -9.33 -24.49 -13.41
C LEU A 259 -10.42 -25.40 -13.98
N LYS A 260 -11.63 -25.25 -13.44
CA LYS A 260 -12.85 -25.82 -14.00
C LYS A 260 -13.64 -24.70 -14.66
N LYS A 261 -13.88 -24.84 -15.96
CA LYS A 261 -14.56 -23.83 -16.78
C LYS A 261 -15.91 -23.44 -16.16
N GLY A 262 -16.14 -22.15 -15.94
CA GLY A 262 -17.36 -21.58 -15.36
C GLY A 262 -17.51 -21.73 -13.84
N HIS A 263 -16.55 -22.36 -13.16
CA HIS A 263 -16.72 -22.77 -11.75
C HIS A 263 -15.58 -22.37 -10.82
N SER A 264 -14.38 -22.18 -11.35
CA SER A 264 -13.21 -21.84 -10.52
C SER A 264 -13.02 -20.35 -10.44
N ASP A 265 -12.82 -19.83 -9.22
CA ASP A 265 -12.23 -18.51 -8.99
C ASP A 265 -10.70 -18.61 -9.06
N ILE A 266 -10.04 -17.50 -9.42
CA ILE A 266 -8.59 -17.37 -9.42
C ILE A 266 -8.16 -16.42 -8.29
N PHE A 267 -7.22 -16.84 -7.46
CA PHE A 267 -6.52 -15.99 -6.51
C PHE A 267 -5.01 -16.08 -6.71
N VAL A 268 -4.34 -14.95 -6.91
CA VAL A 268 -2.88 -14.89 -7.04
C VAL A 268 -2.32 -14.00 -5.93
N PHE A 269 -1.38 -14.54 -5.18
CA PHE A 269 -0.58 -13.79 -4.20
C PHE A 269 0.90 -13.91 -4.53
N TYR A 270 1.59 -12.78 -4.54
CA TYR A 270 3.03 -12.70 -4.64
C TYR A 270 3.59 -11.77 -3.57
N SER A 271 4.58 -12.23 -2.81
CA SER A 271 5.44 -11.40 -1.96
C SER A 271 6.91 -11.57 -2.38
N GLY A 272 7.61 -10.46 -2.61
CA GLY A 272 9.00 -10.45 -3.07
C GLY A 272 9.38 -9.14 -3.78
N HIS A 273 10.49 -9.12 -4.50
CA HIS A 273 10.92 -7.95 -5.27
C HIS A 273 10.15 -7.75 -6.59
N GLY A 274 9.85 -6.50 -6.88
CA GLY A 274 9.51 -6.02 -8.21
C GLY A 274 10.69 -5.22 -8.78
N ALA A 275 10.79 -5.14 -10.11
CA ALA A 275 11.81 -4.29 -10.74
C ALA A 275 11.21 -3.52 -11.92
N PRO A 276 11.56 -2.24 -12.11
CA PRO A 276 11.20 -1.51 -13.32
C PRO A 276 12.19 -1.80 -14.45
N ASP A 277 11.68 -1.91 -15.68
CA ASP A 277 12.49 -1.75 -16.87
C ASP A 277 13.01 -0.31 -16.92
N PRO A 278 14.33 -0.07 -16.95
CA PRO A 278 14.86 1.29 -17.01
C PRO A 278 14.44 2.03 -18.30
N LYS A 279 14.26 1.31 -19.43
CA LYS A 279 13.92 1.82 -20.76
C LYS A 279 12.42 1.90 -21.00
N THR A 280 11.70 0.81 -20.75
CA THR A 280 10.26 0.72 -21.05
C THR A 280 9.36 1.11 -19.89
N LYS A 281 9.94 1.27 -18.68
CA LYS A 281 9.22 1.49 -17.41
C LYS A 281 8.21 0.38 -17.07
N GLN A 282 8.27 -0.78 -17.73
CA GLN A 282 7.43 -1.93 -17.42
C GLN A 282 7.91 -2.62 -16.15
N GLY A 283 6.97 -3.06 -15.30
CA GLY A 283 7.29 -3.82 -14.09
C GLY A 283 7.59 -5.29 -14.40
N TYR A 284 8.49 -5.88 -13.61
CA TYR A 284 8.78 -7.32 -13.57
C TYR A 284 8.63 -7.83 -12.15
N PHE A 285 8.06 -9.03 -12.00
CA PHE A 285 8.33 -9.84 -10.81
C PHE A 285 9.75 -10.35 -10.89
N VAL A 286 10.48 -10.35 -9.77
CA VAL A 286 11.86 -10.84 -9.70
C VAL A 286 11.85 -12.28 -9.16
N PRO A 287 12.12 -13.30 -9.99
CA PRO A 287 12.29 -14.68 -9.54
C PRO A 287 13.55 -14.85 -8.69
N ALA A 288 13.62 -15.94 -7.92
CA ALA A 288 14.76 -16.23 -7.05
C ALA A 288 16.09 -16.42 -7.80
N ASP A 289 16.03 -16.84 -9.07
CA ASP A 289 17.17 -17.01 -9.97
C ASP A 289 17.37 -15.85 -10.95
N ALA A 290 16.75 -14.69 -10.69
CA ALA A 290 16.96 -13.50 -11.50
C ALA A 290 18.41 -13.00 -11.41
N ASP A 291 18.91 -12.46 -12.51
CA ASP A 291 20.17 -11.74 -12.61
C ASP A 291 19.87 -10.22 -12.59
N SER A 292 20.44 -9.51 -11.62
CA SER A 292 20.28 -8.06 -11.42
C SER A 292 20.79 -7.24 -12.61
N HIS A 293 21.73 -7.76 -13.39
CA HIS A 293 22.31 -7.12 -14.57
C HIS A 293 21.53 -7.46 -15.85
N ALA A 294 20.66 -8.48 -15.80
CA ALA A 294 19.87 -8.95 -16.95
C ALA A 294 18.38 -9.13 -16.61
N ILE A 295 17.83 -8.27 -15.73
CA ILE A 295 16.43 -8.34 -15.26
C ILE A 295 15.43 -8.47 -16.40
N ASN A 296 15.61 -7.76 -17.51
CA ASN A 296 14.71 -7.82 -18.66
C ASN A 296 14.64 -9.21 -19.34
N LEU A 297 15.66 -10.06 -19.14
CA LEU A 297 15.75 -11.42 -19.68
C LEU A 297 15.40 -12.49 -18.65
N THR A 298 15.79 -12.30 -17.39
CA THR A 298 15.66 -13.32 -16.34
C THR A 298 14.43 -13.12 -15.45
N ALA A 299 13.80 -11.94 -15.48
CA ALA A 299 12.61 -11.65 -14.68
C ALA A 299 11.31 -11.98 -15.42
N TYR A 300 10.19 -12.06 -14.69
CA TYR A 300 8.88 -12.36 -15.28
C TYR A 300 8.07 -11.07 -15.48
N PRO A 301 7.69 -10.69 -16.72
CA PRO A 301 7.02 -9.42 -16.96
C PRO A 301 5.65 -9.34 -16.28
N LEU A 302 5.39 -8.27 -15.52
CA LEU A 302 4.10 -8.03 -14.86
C LEU A 302 2.97 -7.95 -15.88
N LYS A 303 3.22 -7.29 -17.02
CA LYS A 303 2.25 -7.23 -18.12
C LYS A 303 1.90 -8.62 -18.67
N GLN A 304 2.88 -9.52 -18.77
CA GLN A 304 2.65 -10.89 -19.22
C GLN A 304 1.73 -11.65 -18.25
N LEU A 305 1.89 -11.47 -16.93
CA LEU A 305 0.95 -12.03 -15.95
C LEU A 305 -0.48 -11.58 -16.26
N TYR A 306 -0.72 -10.26 -16.33
CA TYR A 306 -2.05 -9.73 -16.56
C TYR A 306 -2.65 -10.16 -17.91
N ASP A 307 -1.86 -10.13 -18.98
CA ASP A 307 -2.29 -10.57 -20.31
C ASP A 307 -2.68 -12.06 -20.30
N ASN A 308 -1.88 -12.92 -19.66
CA ASN A 308 -2.14 -14.36 -19.57
C ASN A 308 -3.36 -14.65 -18.70
N ILE A 309 -3.47 -14.03 -17.52
CA ILE A 309 -4.63 -14.19 -16.64
C ILE A 309 -5.92 -13.72 -17.33
N ALA A 310 -5.88 -12.62 -18.10
CA ALA A 310 -7.05 -12.16 -18.86
C ALA A 310 -7.48 -13.17 -19.93
N LYS A 311 -6.53 -13.81 -20.63
CA LYS A 311 -6.83 -14.90 -21.60
C LYS A 311 -7.42 -16.12 -20.90
N ILE A 312 -6.81 -16.55 -19.80
CA ILE A 312 -7.29 -17.66 -18.96
C ILE A 312 -8.71 -17.39 -18.48
N ALA A 313 -8.95 -16.21 -17.89
CA ALA A 313 -10.25 -15.85 -17.33
C ALA A 313 -11.36 -15.87 -18.39
N LYS A 314 -11.05 -15.38 -19.59
CA LYS A 314 -11.96 -15.42 -20.74
C LYS A 314 -12.24 -16.86 -21.20
N ASP A 315 -11.20 -17.67 -21.39
CA ASP A 315 -11.34 -19.02 -21.92
C ASP A 315 -12.04 -19.97 -20.91
N MET A 316 -11.68 -19.85 -19.64
CA MET A 316 -12.23 -20.62 -18.54
C MET A 316 -13.53 -20.04 -17.99
N ASN A 317 -14.02 -18.91 -18.51
CA ASN A 317 -15.21 -18.21 -18.01
C ASN A 317 -15.19 -18.07 -16.47
N THR A 318 -14.06 -17.58 -15.94
CA THR A 318 -13.78 -17.52 -14.50
C THR A 318 -14.68 -16.46 -13.86
N PRO A 319 -15.46 -16.78 -12.80
CA PRO A 319 -16.38 -15.82 -12.18
C PRO A 319 -15.65 -14.64 -11.52
N ASN A 320 -14.56 -14.92 -10.80
CA ASN A 320 -13.78 -13.91 -10.08
C ASN A 320 -12.28 -14.13 -10.25
N VAL A 321 -11.54 -13.02 -10.36
CA VAL A 321 -10.08 -12.99 -10.40
C VAL A 321 -9.58 -11.98 -9.37
N PHE A 322 -8.76 -12.44 -8.44
CA PHE A 322 -8.10 -11.60 -7.44
C PHE A 322 -6.59 -11.74 -7.57
N ILE A 323 -5.89 -10.60 -7.68
CA ILE A 323 -4.44 -10.56 -7.75
C ILE A 323 -3.96 -9.59 -6.66
N VAL A 324 -3.17 -10.10 -5.73
CA VAL A 324 -2.57 -9.36 -4.63
C VAL A 324 -1.06 -9.43 -4.82
N VAL A 325 -0.44 -8.26 -4.95
CA VAL A 325 1.00 -8.15 -5.19
C VAL A 325 1.60 -7.29 -4.09
N ASP A 326 2.46 -7.90 -3.30
CA ASP A 326 3.27 -7.25 -2.28
C ASP A 326 4.72 -7.15 -2.78
N SER A 327 4.96 -6.16 -3.64
CA SER A 327 6.28 -5.90 -4.21
C SER A 327 6.42 -4.46 -4.69
N CYS A 328 7.57 -3.84 -4.46
CA CYS A 328 7.88 -2.51 -4.97
C CYS A 328 8.39 -2.58 -6.42
N PHE A 329 7.77 -1.86 -7.36
CA PHE A 329 8.23 -1.76 -8.77
C PHE A 329 8.95 -0.45 -9.08
N SER A 330 9.17 0.40 -8.08
CA SER A 330 9.84 1.71 -8.23
C SER A 330 11.35 1.60 -8.45
N GLY A 331 11.93 0.41 -8.25
CA GLY A 331 13.37 0.16 -8.38
C GLY A 331 14.18 0.61 -7.16
N ALA A 332 13.53 1.10 -6.10
CA ALA A 332 14.15 1.44 -4.83
C ALA A 332 13.84 0.38 -3.77
N THR A 333 14.87 -0.11 -3.08
CA THR A 333 14.73 -0.88 -1.84
C THR A 333 15.22 -0.06 -0.65
N GLU A 334 14.90 -0.51 0.56
CA GLU A 334 15.44 0.03 1.82
C GLU A 334 16.98 0.00 1.89
N LYS A 335 17.66 -0.82 1.05
CA LYS A 335 19.14 -0.88 0.94
C LYS A 335 19.70 -0.14 -0.29
N GLY A 336 18.88 0.65 -0.97
CA GLY A 336 19.24 1.42 -2.18
C GLY A 336 18.55 0.92 -3.45
N LEU A 337 18.90 1.49 -4.61
CA LEU A 337 18.34 1.07 -5.90
C LEU A 337 18.65 -0.41 -6.17
N LEU A 338 17.64 -1.18 -6.62
CA LEU A 338 17.79 -2.56 -7.10
C LEU A 338 18.76 -2.65 -8.29
N LEU A 339 18.90 -1.55 -9.02
CA LEU A 339 19.78 -1.44 -10.16
C LEU A 339 20.85 -0.40 -9.83
N LYS A 340 22.05 -0.86 -9.47
CA LYS A 340 23.24 -0.01 -9.37
C LYS A 340 23.95 -0.08 -10.73
N ASN A 341 24.20 1.08 -11.33
CA ASN A 341 24.91 1.25 -12.62
C ASN A 341 24.16 0.81 -13.90
N VAL A 342 22.92 1.25 -14.08
CA VAL A 342 22.33 1.29 -15.43
C VAL A 342 22.68 2.64 -16.07
N SER A 343 23.83 2.69 -16.73
CA SER A 343 24.22 3.81 -17.61
C SER A 343 23.64 3.63 -19.00
#